data_AF-A0A4P6FB55-F1
#
_entry.id   AF-A0A4P6FB55-F1
#
_cell.length_a   1.000
_cell.length_b   1.000
_cell.length_c   1.000
_cell.angle_alpha   90.00
_cell.angle_beta   90.00
_cell.angle_gamma   90.00
#
_symmetry.space_group_name_H-M   'P 1'
#
loop_
_entity.id
_entity.type
_entity.pdbx_description
1 polymer ?
#
loop_
_entity_poly.entity_id
_entity_poly.type
_entity_poly.pdbx_seq_one_letter_code
_entity_poly.pdbx_strand_id
1 'polypeptide(L)'
;MADFRGERMPSPEGEGRAKNALEAAWTAYFKANKAINKRIFGAFPELREMLRGQTGARVLDLMGFWFMWQACGGFEGTQRALGISRAQMYKRIALFRQAFGEHPDVSEFPGVTIDPAEFAVGLAEKVKNAQKD
;
A
#
# COMPACT_ATOMS: atom_id res chain seq x y z
N MET A 1 -22.64 32.85 26.44
CA MET A 1 -23.06 32.06 25.28
C MET A 1 -21.87 31.20 24.87
N ALA A 2 -21.84 29.93 25.29
CA ALA A 2 -20.75 29.02 24.95
C ALA A 2 -20.86 28.65 23.47
N ASP A 3 -19.74 28.77 22.74
CA ASP A 3 -19.64 28.41 21.32
C ASP A 3 -19.39 26.90 21.20
N PHE A 4 -20.43 26.17 20.80
CA PHE A 4 -20.40 24.72 20.59
C PHE A 4 -19.92 24.32 19.18
N ARG A 5 -19.34 25.24 18.40
CA ARG A 5 -18.82 24.93 17.05
C ARG A 5 -17.41 24.32 17.05
N GLY A 6 -16.77 24.18 18.21
CA GLY A 6 -15.40 23.69 18.35
C GLY A 6 -15.23 22.24 18.80
N GLU A 7 -16.27 21.60 19.33
CA GLU A 7 -16.17 20.20 19.77
C GLU A 7 -16.47 19.24 18.62
N ARG A 8 -15.41 18.60 18.11
CA ARG A 8 -15.55 17.44 17.23
C ARG A 8 -16.34 16.36 17.97
N MET A 9 -17.53 16.05 17.46
CA MET A 9 -18.29 14.88 17.91
C MET A 9 -17.42 13.63 17.82
N PRO A 10 -17.42 12.75 18.84
CA PRO A 10 -16.81 11.44 18.74
C PRO A 10 -17.61 10.63 17.71
N SER A 11 -17.05 10.45 16.50
CA SER A 11 -17.64 9.54 15.53
C SER A 11 -17.38 8.10 15.97
N PRO A 12 -18.29 7.14 15.67
CA PRO A 12 -18.16 5.74 16.06
C PRO A 12 -16.98 4.98 15.42
N GLU A 13 -16.19 5.61 14.54
CA GLU A 13 -15.04 4.99 13.91
C GLU A 13 -13.80 5.09 14.80
N GLY A 14 -13.68 4.15 15.73
CA GLY A 14 -12.41 3.60 16.21
C GLY A 14 -11.29 4.61 16.44
N GLU A 15 -11.31 5.24 17.61
CA GLU A 15 -10.18 5.76 18.37
C GLU A 15 -8.82 5.73 17.64
N GLY A 16 -8.33 6.90 17.25
CA GLY A 16 -7.10 7.14 16.49
C GLY A 16 -5.77 6.65 17.08
N ARG A 17 -5.75 5.59 17.87
CA ARG A 17 -4.54 4.86 18.30
C ARG A 17 -3.83 4.22 17.11
N ALA A 18 -4.56 3.59 16.19
CA ALA A 18 -3.98 3.06 14.95
C ALA A 18 -3.42 4.18 14.08
N LYS A 19 -4.12 5.32 14.00
CA LYS A 19 -3.66 6.52 13.30
C LYS A 19 -2.40 7.11 13.95
N ASN A 20 -2.37 7.25 15.27
CA ASN A 20 -1.22 7.81 16.00
C ASN A 20 0.00 6.87 15.97
N ALA A 21 -0.20 5.55 16.09
CA ALA A 21 0.88 4.57 15.97
C ALA A 21 1.46 4.53 14.54
N LEU A 22 0.59 4.60 13.53
CA LEU A 22 0.98 4.68 12.13
C LEU A 22 1.65 6.02 11.82
N GLU A 23 1.17 7.15 12.35
CA GLU A 23 1.80 8.46 12.22
C GLU A 23 3.18 8.51 12.90
N ALA A 24 3.35 7.88 14.07
CA ALA A 24 4.64 7.79 14.75
C ALA A 24 5.64 6.91 13.99
N ALA A 25 5.22 5.72 13.54
CA ALA A 25 6.04 4.83 12.72
C ALA A 25 6.39 5.46 11.36
N TRP A 26 5.43 6.13 10.73
CA TRP A 26 5.61 6.87 9.49
C TRP A 26 6.56 8.04 9.66
N THR A 27 6.47 8.79 10.77
CA THR A 27 7.39 9.89 11.07
C THR A 27 8.82 9.38 11.29
N ALA A 28 8.99 8.23 11.97
CA ALA A 28 10.29 7.60 12.16
C ALA A 28 10.90 7.13 10.82
N TYR A 29 10.12 6.41 10.01
CA TYR A 29 10.49 5.98 8.66
C TYR A 29 10.81 7.18 7.75
N PHE A 30 9.95 8.20 7.73
CA PHE A 30 10.14 9.41 6.93
C PHE A 30 11.37 10.20 7.39
N LYS A 31 11.69 10.27 8.69
CA LYS A 31 12.90 10.93 9.20
C LYS A 31 14.17 10.19 8.78
N ALA A 32 14.17 8.85 8.86
CA ALA A 32 15.27 8.01 8.39
C ALA A 32 15.46 8.11 6.87
N ASN A 33 14.37 7.98 6.11
CA ASN A 33 14.40 8.12 4.66
C ASN A 33 14.78 9.52 4.22
N LYS A 34 14.27 10.58 4.87
CA LYS A 34 14.63 11.97 4.58
C LYS A 34 16.13 12.20 4.79
N ALA A 35 16.79 11.54 5.74
CA ALA A 35 18.24 11.66 5.93
C ALA A 35 19.03 11.06 4.75
N ILE A 36 18.61 9.90 4.26
CA ILE A 36 19.23 9.20 3.12
C ILE A 36 18.91 9.94 1.80
N ASN A 37 17.63 10.25 1.59
CA ASN A 37 17.11 10.94 0.42
C ASN A 37 17.57 12.41 0.32
N LYS A 38 17.91 13.08 1.42
CA LYS A 38 18.45 14.46 1.40
C LYS A 38 19.81 14.54 0.73
N ARG A 39 20.63 13.47 0.75
CA ARG A 39 21.89 13.42 0.00
C ARG A 39 21.64 13.28 -1.50
N ILE A 40 20.73 12.39 -1.91
CA ILE A 40 20.42 12.12 -3.31
C ILE A 40 19.63 13.28 -3.95
N PHE A 41 18.55 13.75 -3.31
CA PHE A 41 17.77 14.90 -3.79
C PHE A 41 18.40 16.26 -3.50
N GLY A 42 19.45 16.30 -2.68
CA GLY A 42 20.31 17.49 -2.54
C GLY A 42 21.29 17.63 -3.71
N ALA A 43 21.69 16.52 -4.33
CA ALA A 43 22.53 16.51 -5.53
C ALA A 43 21.75 16.82 -6.82
N PHE A 44 20.44 16.49 -6.86
CA PHE A 44 19.58 16.71 -8.02
C PHE A 44 18.20 17.26 -7.61
N PRO A 45 18.06 18.59 -7.50
CA PRO A 45 16.84 19.24 -7.02
C PRO A 45 15.64 19.06 -7.97
N GLU A 46 15.85 19.06 -9.30
CA GLU A 46 14.73 18.88 -10.25
C GLU A 46 14.14 17.46 -10.19
N LEU A 47 14.96 16.46 -9.84
CA LEU A 47 14.52 15.07 -9.70
C LEU A 47 13.46 14.91 -8.60
N ARG A 48 13.53 15.74 -7.56
CA ARG A 48 12.62 15.71 -6.42
C ARG A 48 11.22 16.20 -6.77
N GLU A 49 11.11 17.23 -7.60
CA GLU A 49 9.82 17.78 -8.03
C GLU A 49 9.14 16.87 -9.06
N MET A 50 9.93 16.31 -9.97
CA MET A 50 9.42 15.41 -11.02
C MET A 50 8.94 14.06 -10.45
N LEU A 51 9.63 13.52 -9.44
CA LEU A 51 9.31 12.21 -8.88
C LEU A 51 8.27 12.26 -7.75
N ARG A 52 7.97 13.42 -7.15
CA ARG A 52 7.11 13.51 -5.95
C ARG A 52 5.69 13.00 -6.16
N GLY A 53 5.13 13.20 -7.36
CA GLY A 53 3.80 12.70 -7.72
C GLY A 53 3.82 11.28 -8.28
N GLN A 54 4.80 10.96 -9.12
CA GLN A 54 4.88 9.66 -9.79
C GLN A 54 5.32 8.54 -8.85
N THR A 55 6.22 8.81 -7.90
CA THR A 55 6.75 7.77 -7.00
C THR A 55 5.68 7.26 -6.05
N GLY A 56 4.82 8.13 -5.53
CA GLY A 56 3.74 7.73 -4.62
C GLY A 56 2.70 6.84 -5.29
N ALA A 57 2.22 7.24 -6.47
CA ALA A 57 1.28 6.45 -7.26
C ALA A 57 1.89 5.11 -7.72
N ARG A 58 3.18 5.12 -8.08
CA ARG A 58 3.92 3.92 -8.48
C ARG A 58 4.07 2.93 -7.34
N VAL A 59 4.46 3.41 -6.15
CA VAL A 59 4.59 2.58 -4.96
C VAL A 59 3.23 2.02 -4.56
N LEU A 60 2.16 2.81 -4.62
CA LEU A 60 0.80 2.33 -4.37
C LEU A 60 0.41 1.20 -5.34
N ASP A 61 0.65 1.37 -6.65
CA ASP A 61 0.39 0.35 -7.66
C ASP A 61 1.21 -0.92 -7.43
N LEU A 62 2.48 -0.80 -7.04
CA LEU A 62 3.34 -1.95 -6.76
C LEU A 62 2.99 -2.67 -5.45
N MET A 63 2.58 -1.93 -4.41
CA MET A 63 2.10 -2.51 -3.16
C MET A 63 0.75 -3.21 -3.36
N GLY A 64 -0.17 -2.61 -4.14
CA GLY A 64 -1.41 -3.25 -4.54
C GLY A 64 -1.16 -4.50 -5.38
N PHE A 65 -0.17 -4.45 -6.27
CA PHE A 65 0.28 -5.62 -7.02
C PHE A 65 0.80 -6.75 -6.11
N TRP A 66 1.66 -6.45 -5.14
CA TRP A 66 2.15 -7.45 -4.18
C TRP A 66 1.03 -8.03 -3.31
N PHE A 67 0.09 -7.19 -2.85
CA PHE A 67 -1.08 -7.68 -2.12
C PHE A 67 -1.89 -8.68 -2.96
N MET A 68 -2.19 -8.33 -4.21
CA MET A 68 -2.90 -9.23 -5.14
C MET A 68 -2.07 -10.47 -5.50
N TRP A 69 -0.75 -10.35 -5.50
CA TRP A 69 0.16 -11.48 -5.67
C TRP A 69 -0.01 -12.51 -4.55
N GLN A 70 0.03 -12.05 -3.30
CA GLN A 70 -0.13 -12.92 -2.14
C GLN A 70 -1.57 -13.47 -2.04
N ALA A 71 -2.58 -12.62 -2.22
CA ALA A 71 -3.98 -13.02 -2.10
C ALA A 71 -4.44 -14.01 -3.18
N CYS A 72 -3.89 -13.92 -4.41
CA CYS A 72 -4.29 -14.80 -5.51
C CYS A 72 -3.37 -16.00 -5.72
N GLY A 73 -2.35 -16.20 -4.88
CA GLY A 73 -1.45 -17.35 -5.00
C GLY A 73 -0.45 -17.24 -6.17
N GLY A 74 0.06 -16.02 -6.40
CA GLY A 74 1.16 -15.77 -7.32
C GLY A 74 0.75 -15.62 -8.79
N PHE A 75 1.65 -16.00 -9.70
CA PHE A 75 1.61 -15.59 -11.10
C PHE A 75 0.27 -15.84 -11.81
N GLU A 76 -0.19 -17.10 -11.86
CA GLU A 76 -1.39 -17.44 -12.63
C GLU A 76 -2.67 -16.87 -12.00
N GLY A 77 -2.78 -16.94 -10.68
CA GLY A 77 -3.95 -16.44 -9.98
C GLY A 77 -4.08 -14.93 -10.11
N THR A 78 -2.99 -14.19 -9.92
CA THR A 78 -2.97 -12.73 -10.11
C THR A 78 -3.20 -12.34 -11.57
N GLN A 79 -2.63 -13.09 -12.52
CA GLN A 79 -2.88 -12.84 -13.95
C GLN A 79 -4.37 -12.99 -14.29
N ARG A 80 -5.02 -14.05 -13.80
CA ARG A 80 -6.46 -14.29 -14.01
C ARG A 80 -7.31 -13.24 -13.30
N ALA A 81 -6.99 -12.92 -12.04
CA ALA A 81 -7.72 -11.95 -11.24
C ALA A 81 -7.67 -10.53 -11.82
N LEU A 82 -6.50 -10.11 -12.33
CA LEU A 82 -6.32 -8.80 -12.94
C LEU A 82 -6.69 -8.75 -14.43
N GLY A 83 -6.93 -9.90 -15.07
CA GLY A 83 -7.27 -9.98 -16.50
C GLY A 83 -6.18 -9.45 -17.44
N ILE A 84 -4.91 -9.51 -17.03
CA ILE A 84 -3.79 -8.93 -17.80
C ILE A 84 -3.00 -10.00 -18.56
N SER A 85 -2.32 -9.57 -19.63
CA SER A 85 -1.45 -10.45 -20.42
C SER A 85 -0.20 -10.88 -19.64
N ARG A 86 0.38 -12.03 -20.02
CA ARG A 86 1.67 -12.51 -19.47
C ARG A 86 2.79 -11.46 -19.59
N ALA A 87 2.83 -10.74 -20.71
CA ALA A 87 3.82 -9.68 -20.93
C ALA A 87 3.66 -8.51 -19.94
N GLN A 88 2.43 -8.11 -19.63
CA GLN A 88 2.17 -7.11 -18.59
C GLN A 88 2.53 -7.63 -17.20
N MET A 89 2.33 -8.91 -16.94
CA MET A 89 2.76 -9.52 -15.68
C MET A 89 4.28 -9.44 -15.50
N TYR A 90 5.06 -9.86 -16.50
CA TYR A 90 6.52 -9.76 -16.43
C TYR A 90 7.00 -8.32 -16.26
N LYS A 91 6.35 -7.35 -16.91
CA LYS A 91 6.63 -5.92 -16.70
C LYS A 91 6.41 -5.51 -15.24
N ARG A 92 5.28 -5.90 -14.64
CA ARG A 92 4.99 -5.58 -13.22
C ARG A 92 5.98 -6.24 -12.25
N ILE A 93 6.36 -7.49 -12.49
CA ILE A 93 7.39 -8.19 -11.70
C ILE A 93 8.75 -7.47 -11.82
N ALA A 94 9.15 -7.08 -13.03
CA ALA A 94 10.41 -6.37 -13.24
C ALA A 94 10.42 -5.01 -12.51
N LEU A 95 9.31 -4.29 -12.55
CA LEU A 95 9.14 -3.01 -11.85
C LEU A 95 9.15 -3.19 -10.33
N PHE A 96 8.53 -4.25 -9.84
CA PHE A 96 8.54 -4.60 -8.42
C PHE A 96 9.97 -4.90 -7.96
N ARG A 97 10.70 -5.75 -8.69
CA ARG A 97 12.13 -6.04 -8.45
C ARG A 97 12.99 -4.78 -8.47
N GLN A 98 12.73 -3.86 -9.40
CA GLN A 98 13.46 -2.60 -9.47
C GLN A 98 13.20 -1.71 -8.24
N ALA A 99 11.98 -1.72 -7.69
CA ALA A 99 11.61 -0.88 -6.57
C ALA A 99 12.01 -1.47 -5.20
N PHE A 100 11.90 -2.79 -5.03
CA PHE A 100 12.08 -3.46 -3.74
C PHE A 100 13.31 -4.39 -3.68
N GLY A 101 13.99 -4.60 -4.81
CA GLY A 101 15.19 -5.43 -4.91
C GLY A 101 14.95 -6.93 -5.08
N GLU A 102 13.72 -7.40 -4.79
CA GLU A 102 13.41 -8.83 -4.68
C GLU A 102 12.18 -9.24 -5.51
N HIS A 103 11.97 -10.55 -5.69
CA HIS A 103 10.78 -11.08 -6.37
C HIS A 103 9.57 -11.05 -5.42
N PRO A 104 8.36 -10.72 -5.89
CA PRO A 104 7.15 -10.66 -5.04
C PRO A 104 6.83 -11.95 -4.29
N ASP A 105 7.29 -13.13 -4.75
CA ASP A 105 7.12 -14.39 -4.01
C ASP A 105 7.90 -14.44 -2.69
N VAL A 106 9.07 -13.82 -2.64
CA VAL A 106 9.98 -13.88 -1.47
C VAL A 106 9.98 -12.57 -0.67
N SER A 107 9.37 -11.52 -1.21
CA SER A 107 9.29 -10.24 -0.54
C SER A 107 8.32 -10.29 0.62
N GLU A 108 8.85 -10.06 1.81
CA GLU A 108 8.10 -9.92 3.04
C GLU A 108 8.11 -8.47 3.51
N PHE A 109 6.95 -7.96 3.93
CA PHE A 109 6.84 -6.65 4.57
C PHE A 109 6.51 -6.86 6.04
N PRO A 110 7.47 -6.68 6.97
CA PRO A 110 7.23 -6.85 8.39
C PRO A 110 6.03 -6.04 8.87
N GLY A 111 5.10 -6.69 9.56
CA GLY A 111 3.84 -6.08 10.03
C GLY A 111 2.66 -6.20 9.05
N VAL A 112 2.87 -6.80 7.87
CA VAL A 112 1.79 -7.14 6.93
C VAL A 112 1.73 -8.65 6.78
N THR A 113 0.60 -9.25 7.14
CA THR A 113 0.33 -10.68 6.98
C THR A 113 -0.93 -10.83 6.14
N ILE A 114 -0.87 -11.71 5.15
CA ILE A 114 -1.98 -12.01 4.25
C ILE A 114 -2.24 -13.50 4.38
N ASP A 115 -3.41 -13.86 4.92
CA ASP A 115 -3.95 -15.21 4.82
C ASP A 115 -4.90 -15.24 3.60
N PRO A 116 -4.53 -15.92 2.49
CA PRO A 116 -5.35 -15.94 1.30
C PRO A 116 -6.72 -16.61 1.51
N ALA A 117 -6.81 -17.59 2.40
CA ALA A 117 -8.05 -18.32 2.67
C ALA A 117 -9.03 -17.45 3.47
N GLU A 118 -8.53 -16.83 4.55
CA GLU A 118 -9.32 -15.87 5.34
C GLU A 118 -9.78 -14.69 4.47
N PHE A 119 -8.88 -14.17 3.63
CA PHE A 119 -9.20 -13.10 2.70
C PHE A 119 -10.32 -13.48 1.72
N ALA A 120 -10.25 -14.68 1.12
CA ALA A 120 -11.26 -15.13 0.17
C ALA A 120 -12.66 -15.30 0.81
N VAL A 121 -12.71 -15.85 2.02
CA VAL A 121 -13.96 -16.01 2.78
C VAL A 121 -14.55 -14.64 3.13
N GLY A 122 -13.74 -13.75 3.70
CA GLY A 122 -14.19 -12.41 4.09
C GLY A 122 -14.65 -11.57 2.89
N LEU A 123 -14.01 -11.71 1.73
CA LEU A 123 -14.43 -11.03 0.51
C LEU A 123 -15.80 -11.56 0.03
N ALA A 124 -16.00 -12.88 0.03
CA ALA A 124 -17.25 -13.51 -0.37
C ALA A 124 -18.42 -13.07 0.55
N GLU A 125 -18.19 -12.97 1.85
CA GLU A 125 -19.19 -12.48 2.81
C GLU A 125 -19.56 -11.01 2.56
N LYS A 126 -18.57 -10.14 2.30
CA LYS A 126 -18.84 -8.73 1.97
C LYS A 126 -19.68 -8.59 0.70
N VAL A 127 -19.37 -9.36 -0.35
CA VAL A 127 -20.14 -9.33 -1.60
C VAL A 127 -21.59 -9.77 -1.37
N LYS A 128 -21.81 -10.81 -0.56
CA LYS A 128 -23.16 -11.28 -0.21
C LYS A 128 -23.97 -10.23 0.55
N ASN A 129 -23.33 -9.50 1.46
CA ASN A 129 -24.01 -8.46 2.23
C ASN A 129 -24.36 -7.24 1.36
N ALA A 130 -23.46 -6.84 0.45
CA ALA A 130 -23.72 -5.75 -0.49
C ALA A 130 -24.83 -6.05 -1.53
N GLN A 131 -25.21 -7.32 -1.71
CA GLN A 131 -26.31 -7.74 -2.59
C GLN A 131 -27.66 -7.85 -1.87
N LYS A 132 -27.68 -7.75 -0.54
CA LYS A 132 -28.90 -7.82 0.28
C LYS A 132 -29.51 -6.45 0.58
N ASP A 133 -28.75 -5.38 0.37
CA ASP A 133 -29.19 -3.98 0.42
C ASP A 133 -29.66 -3.49 -0.97
#